data_AF-A0A229SY11-F1
#
_entry.id   AF-A0A229SY11-F1
#
_cell.length_a   1.000
_cell.length_b   1.000
_cell.length_c   1.000
_cell.angle_alpha   90.00
_cell.angle_beta   90.00
_cell.angle_gamma   90.00
#
_symmetry.space_group_name_H-M   'P 1'
#
loop_
_entity.id
_entity.type
_entity.pdbx_description
1 polymer ?
#
loop_
_entity_poly.entity_id
_entity_poly.type
_entity_poly.pdbx_seq_one_letter_code
_entity_poly.pdbx_strand_id
1 'polypeptide(L)'
;MRPGPPPGCPECGRPLPPQGAKLCPNCGYPLLLERPAVAEHEPRKAVYKPTDQGSGAPPLPSGRLPLPPGPASYGHPAPRRVEVPGPHCGRCGTINPPHRKRCETCGEELWPGAASPARWMPRPPEVAAAPPRRRTWWKLVLLIAVPLLAVGAVWLLALLL
;
A
#
# COMPACT_ATOMS: atom_id res chain seq x y z
N MET A 1 -24.44 44.23 10.14
CA MET A 1 -24.40 42.98 9.36
C MET A 1 -24.17 41.83 10.32
N ARG A 2 -25.07 40.84 10.41
CA ARG A 2 -24.86 39.65 11.25
C ARG A 2 -24.00 38.65 10.46
N PRO A 3 -22.91 38.12 11.02
CA PRO A 3 -22.16 37.05 10.37
C PRO A 3 -23.10 35.85 10.19
N GLY A 4 -23.09 35.26 8.98
CA GLY A 4 -23.84 34.04 8.69
C GLY A 4 -23.35 32.87 9.56
N PRO A 5 -24.17 31.81 9.71
CA PRO A 5 -23.77 30.63 10.45
C PRO A 5 -22.50 30.02 9.85
N PRO A 6 -21.56 29.52 10.67
CA PRO A 6 -20.32 28.93 10.17
C PRO A 6 -20.63 27.72 9.28
N PRO A 7 -19.91 27.56 8.15
CA PRO A 7 -20.11 26.40 7.28
C PRO A 7 -19.84 25.11 8.07
N GLY A 8 -20.80 24.18 8.00
CA GLY A 8 -20.68 22.87 8.62
C GLY A 8 -19.74 21.94 7.85
N CYS A 9 -19.31 20.86 8.51
CA CYS A 9 -18.57 19.79 7.86
C CYS A 9 -19.46 19.11 6.79
N PRO A 10 -18.95 18.87 5.56
CA PRO A 10 -19.76 18.27 4.50
C PRO A 10 -20.14 16.80 4.77
N GLU A 11 -19.34 16.09 5.57
CA GLU A 11 -19.61 14.68 5.90
C GLU A 11 -20.55 14.50 7.08
N CYS A 12 -20.34 15.23 8.18
CA CYS A 12 -21.07 15.00 9.42
C CYS A 12 -22.04 16.13 9.79
N GLY A 13 -22.10 17.22 9.02
CA GLY A 13 -22.96 18.37 9.26
C GLY A 13 -22.65 19.19 10.51
N ARG A 14 -21.68 18.77 11.34
CA ARG A 14 -21.33 19.46 12.58
C ARG A 14 -20.57 20.77 12.29
N PRO A 15 -20.74 21.80 13.13
CA PRO A 15 -20.04 23.06 12.97
C PRO A 15 -18.52 22.87 13.04
N LEU A 16 -17.82 23.53 12.13
CA LEU A 16 -16.36 23.49 12.10
C LEU A 16 -15.76 24.49 13.09
N PRO A 17 -14.69 24.13 13.81
CA PRO A 17 -13.97 25.09 14.62
C PRO A 17 -13.37 26.19 13.70
N PRO A 18 -13.35 27.46 14.13
CA PRO A 18 -12.98 28.58 13.28
C PRO A 18 -11.49 28.64 12.88
N GLN A 19 -10.63 27.73 13.39
CA GLN A 19 -9.18 27.84 13.20
C GLN A 19 -8.52 26.53 12.79
N GLY A 20 -7.97 26.51 11.56
CA GLY A 20 -6.75 25.78 11.16
C GLY A 20 -6.72 24.25 11.26
N ALA A 21 -7.81 23.60 11.67
CA ALA A 21 -7.86 22.16 11.78
C ALA A 21 -7.81 21.52 10.39
N LYS A 22 -6.76 20.72 10.13
CA LYS A 22 -6.60 19.97 8.87
C LYS A 22 -7.65 18.88 8.70
N LEU A 23 -8.27 18.42 9.79
CA LEU A 23 -9.32 17.41 9.80
C LEU A 23 -10.47 17.82 10.71
N CYS A 24 -11.68 17.39 10.38
CA CYS A 24 -12.85 17.52 11.24
C CYS A 24 -12.64 16.72 12.53
N PRO A 25 -12.79 17.31 13.73
CA PRO A 25 -12.60 16.59 14.99
C PRO A 25 -13.67 15.52 15.25
N ASN A 26 -14.81 15.58 14.55
CA ASN A 26 -15.92 14.65 14.77
C ASN A 26 -15.86 13.42 13.86
N CYS A 27 -15.52 13.59 12.58
CA CYS A 27 -15.52 12.48 11.61
C CYS A 27 -14.17 12.24 10.94
N GLY A 28 -13.16 13.08 11.18
CA GLY A 28 -11.85 12.96 10.54
C GLY A 28 -11.81 13.40 9.07
N TYR A 29 -12.86 14.03 8.54
CA TYR A 29 -12.85 14.53 7.15
C TYR A 29 -11.75 15.58 6.95
N PRO A 30 -10.89 15.47 5.91
CA PRO A 30 -9.82 16.42 5.67
C PRO A 30 -10.39 17.79 5.24
N LEU A 31 -10.22 18.78 6.10
CA LEU A 31 -10.60 20.17 5.84
C LEU A 31 -9.38 20.87 5.25
N LEU A 32 -9.17 20.67 3.95
CA LEU A 32 -8.33 21.55 3.15
C LEU A 32 -9.11 22.85 2.93
N LEU A 33 -9.41 23.57 4.02
CA LEU A 33 -9.91 24.92 3.91
C LEU A 33 -8.72 25.74 3.40
N GLU A 34 -8.73 25.98 2.09
CA GLU A 34 -7.88 26.93 1.39
C GLU A 34 -8.04 28.28 2.07
N ARG A 35 -7.26 28.49 3.13
CA ARG A 35 -7.02 29.82 3.63
C ARG A 35 -6.35 30.52 2.44
N PRO A 36 -6.95 31.58 1.85
CA PRO A 36 -6.23 32.36 0.87
C PRO A 36 -4.96 32.79 1.57
N ALA A 37 -3.83 32.27 1.10
CA ALA A 37 -2.54 32.67 1.58
C ALA A 37 -2.48 34.17 1.32
N VAL A 38 -2.54 34.97 2.39
CA VAL A 38 -1.91 36.27 2.36
C VAL A 38 -0.45 35.95 2.06
N ALA A 39 -0.12 36.06 0.78
CA ALA A 39 1.18 35.72 0.24
C ALA A 39 2.16 36.76 0.78
N GLU A 40 2.74 36.50 1.94
CA GLU A 40 3.95 37.16 2.36
C GLU A 40 5.09 36.55 1.53
N HIS A 41 5.51 37.33 0.55
CA HIS A 41 6.44 36.96 -0.50
C HIS A 41 7.85 36.92 0.08
N GLU A 42 8.23 35.81 0.73
CA GLU A 42 9.63 35.59 1.12
C GLU A 42 10.38 34.86 -0.03
N PRO A 43 11.41 35.48 -0.65
CA PRO A 43 12.08 34.92 -1.80
C PRO A 43 12.96 33.73 -1.38
N ARG A 44 12.49 32.51 -1.63
CA ARG A 44 13.29 31.31 -1.44
C ARG A 44 14.40 31.25 -2.49
N LYS A 45 15.64 31.40 -2.02
CA LYS A 45 16.87 31.11 -2.76
C LYS A 45 16.77 29.71 -3.37
N ALA A 46 16.96 29.63 -4.68
CA ALA A 46 17.03 28.40 -5.44
C ALA A 46 18.18 27.53 -4.90
N VAL A 47 17.84 26.39 -4.32
CA VAL A 47 18.81 25.33 -4.03
C VAL A 47 19.00 24.53 -5.32
N TYR A 48 20.17 24.73 -5.94
CA TYR A 48 20.65 24.02 -7.12
C TYR A 48 20.82 22.52 -6.82
N LYS A 49 20.26 21.66 -7.66
CA LYS A 49 20.48 20.21 -7.63
C LYS A 49 21.44 19.86 -8.78
N PRO A 50 22.66 19.35 -8.50
CA PRO A 50 23.57 18.93 -9.55
C PRO A 50 23.05 17.66 -10.23
N THR A 51 23.15 17.64 -11.55
CA THR A 51 22.86 16.49 -12.40
C THR A 51 24.15 15.70 -12.57
N ASP A 52 24.24 14.50 -11.99
CA ASP A 52 25.34 13.58 -12.29
C ASP A 52 24.91 12.53 -13.31
N GLN A 53 25.56 12.60 -14.48
CA GLN A 53 25.53 11.61 -15.54
C GLN A 53 26.57 10.51 -15.25
N GLY A 54 26.11 9.26 -15.28
CA GLY A 54 26.84 8.10 -15.82
C GLY A 54 28.02 7.53 -15.03
N SER A 55 27.93 6.26 -14.62
CA SER A 55 28.85 5.18 -15.06
C SER A 55 28.67 3.87 -14.26
N GLY A 56 28.62 2.76 -15.00
CA GLY A 56 28.97 1.37 -14.62
C GLY A 56 28.71 0.85 -13.21
N ALA A 57 27.71 -0.02 -13.06
CA ALA A 57 27.59 -0.90 -11.89
C ALA A 57 28.43 -2.18 -12.08
N PRO A 58 29.43 -2.48 -11.22
CA PRO A 58 29.90 -3.84 -11.00
C PRO A 58 28.98 -4.59 -10.00
N PRO A 59 28.95 -5.94 -10.03
CA PRO A 59 28.11 -6.72 -9.14
C PRO A 59 28.59 -6.62 -7.68
N LEU A 60 27.68 -6.27 -6.78
CA LEU A 60 27.89 -6.20 -5.32
C LEU A 60 28.17 -7.59 -4.72
N PRO A 61 29.23 -7.77 -3.93
CA PRO A 61 29.33 -8.91 -3.03
C PRO A 61 28.32 -8.75 -1.88
N SER A 62 27.62 -9.84 -1.53
CA SER A 62 26.74 -9.93 -0.36
C SER A 62 27.53 -9.83 0.93
N GLY A 63 27.92 -8.60 1.30
CA GLY A 63 28.43 -8.27 2.62
C GLY A 63 27.28 -7.87 3.53
N ARG A 64 26.91 -8.73 4.48
CA ARG A 64 26.15 -8.31 5.67
C ARG A 64 27.02 -7.34 6.45
N LEU A 65 26.76 -6.03 6.30
CA LEU A 65 27.30 -5.05 7.22
C LEU A 65 26.71 -5.31 8.62
N PRO A 66 27.53 -5.40 9.68
CA PRO A 66 27.04 -5.35 11.04
C PRO A 66 26.32 -4.03 11.26
N LEU A 67 25.03 -4.09 11.63
CA LEU A 67 24.31 -2.92 12.10
C LEU A 67 25.10 -2.32 13.28
N PRO A 68 25.37 -1.00 13.29
CA PRO A 68 25.91 -0.38 14.49
C PRO A 68 24.94 -0.63 15.65
N PRO A 69 25.43 -0.87 16.89
CA PRO A 69 24.56 -0.95 18.05
C PRO A 69 23.81 0.37 18.16
N GLY A 70 22.50 0.32 17.86
CA GLY A 70 21.63 1.48 18.01
C GLY A 70 21.66 1.96 19.47
N PRO A 71 21.50 3.27 19.72
CA PRO A 71 21.44 3.78 21.08
C PRO A 71 20.37 3.01 21.84
N ALA A 72 20.71 2.58 23.06
CA ALA A 72 19.82 1.87 23.97
C ALA A 72 18.43 2.51 23.91
N SER A 73 17.46 1.72 23.43
CA SER A 73 16.07 2.13 23.37
C SER A 73 15.59 2.31 24.81
N TYR A 74 15.70 3.54 25.31
CA TYR A 74 15.03 3.93 26.55
C TYR A 74 13.57 3.55 26.37
N GLY A 75 13.10 2.62 27.20
CA GLY A 75 11.77 2.05 27.12
C GLY A 75 10.73 3.16 27.20
N HIS A 76 10.25 3.63 26.05
CA HIS A 76 9.02 4.36 26.00
C HIS A 76 7.92 3.37 26.40
N PRO A 77 7.18 3.61 27.50
CA PRO A 77 6.01 2.81 27.78
C PRO A 77 5.11 2.89 26.56
N ALA A 78 4.72 1.73 26.02
CA ALA A 78 3.81 1.67 24.88
C ALA A 78 2.61 2.58 25.20
N PRO A 79 2.26 3.53 24.31
CA PRO A 79 1.16 4.45 24.59
C PRO A 79 -0.08 3.61 24.88
N ARG A 80 -0.66 3.78 26.09
CA ARG A 80 -1.95 3.18 26.44
C ARG A 80 -2.94 3.60 25.37
N ARG A 81 -3.35 2.64 24.52
CA ARG A 81 -4.41 2.87 23.55
C ARG A 81 -5.69 3.01 24.35
N VAL A 82 -6.18 4.25 24.47
CA VAL A 82 -7.53 4.49 24.95
C VAL A 82 -8.45 3.88 23.90
N GLU A 83 -9.08 2.76 24.23
CA GLU A 83 -10.07 2.12 23.38
C GLU A 83 -11.33 2.98 23.41
N VAL A 84 -11.46 3.83 22.39
CA VAL A 84 -12.69 4.59 22.18
C VAL A 84 -13.74 3.64 21.58
N PRO A 85 -14.92 3.48 22.23
CA PRO A 85 -16.01 2.69 21.66
C PRO A 85 -16.42 3.24 20.29
N GLY A 86 -16.57 2.36 19.30
CA GLY A 86 -16.98 2.77 17.95
C GLY A 86 -18.51 2.78 17.76
N PRO A 87 -18.99 2.88 16.51
CA PRO A 87 -20.40 3.09 16.20
C PRO A 87 -21.25 1.83 16.42
N HIS A 88 -22.54 2.04 16.72
CA HIS A 88 -23.53 0.97 16.78
C HIS A 88 -24.12 0.73 15.39
N CYS A 89 -24.39 -0.54 15.06
CA CYS A 89 -25.06 -0.88 13.82
C CYS A 89 -26.56 -0.56 13.89
N GLY A 90 -27.08 0.25 12.96
CA GLY A 90 -28.50 0.59 12.90
C GLY A 90 -29.45 -0.59 12.62
N ARG A 91 -28.92 -1.73 12.12
CA ARG A 91 -29.70 -2.93 11.80
C ARG A 91 -29.73 -3.98 12.91
N CYS A 92 -28.58 -4.26 13.54
CA CYS A 92 -28.46 -5.34 14.53
C CYS A 92 -28.02 -4.88 15.93
N GLY A 93 -27.70 -3.60 16.11
CA GLY A 93 -27.31 -3.03 17.40
C GLY A 93 -25.87 -3.30 17.86
N THR A 94 -25.11 -4.17 17.18
CA THR A 94 -23.71 -4.48 17.57
C THR A 94 -22.82 -3.22 17.59
N ILE A 95 -22.00 -3.06 18.63
CA ILE A 95 -20.95 -2.05 18.72
C ILE A 95 -19.74 -2.51 17.91
N ASN A 96 -19.28 -1.69 16.99
CA ASN A 96 -18.14 -2.01 16.11
C ASN A 96 -16.91 -1.19 16.47
N PRO A 97 -15.69 -1.63 16.10
CA PRO A 97 -14.49 -0.81 16.23
C PRO A 97 -14.60 0.52 15.45
N PRO A 98 -13.98 1.61 15.93
CA PRO A 98 -14.15 2.95 15.37
C PRO A 98 -13.70 3.09 13.91
N HIS A 99 -12.85 2.19 13.41
CA HIS A 99 -12.33 2.21 12.04
C HIS A 99 -13.13 1.32 11.06
N ARG A 100 -14.16 0.60 11.52
CA ARG A 100 -14.96 -0.26 10.64
C ARG A 100 -15.93 0.56 9.80
N LYS A 101 -16.03 0.19 8.52
CA LYS A 101 -16.98 0.75 7.54
C LYS A 101 -18.28 -0.03 7.47
N ARG A 102 -18.23 -1.31 7.82
CA ARG A 102 -19.35 -2.25 7.81
C ARG A 102 -19.45 -2.99 9.13
N CYS A 103 -20.67 -3.33 9.51
CA CYS A 103 -20.95 -4.12 10.70
C CYS A 103 -20.30 -5.50 10.58
N GLU A 104 -19.56 -5.92 11.60
CA GLU A 104 -18.91 -7.24 11.60
C GLU A 104 -19.88 -8.40 11.80
N THR A 105 -21.10 -8.13 12.28
CA THR A 105 -22.15 -9.13 12.47
C THR A 105 -23.05 -9.29 11.25
N CYS A 106 -23.59 -8.18 10.71
CA CYS A 106 -24.63 -8.24 9.67
C CYS A 106 -24.21 -7.63 8.32
N GLY A 107 -23.03 -7.02 8.22
CA GLY A 107 -22.52 -6.44 6.98
C GLY A 107 -23.10 -5.08 6.58
N GLU A 108 -24.09 -4.55 7.32
CA GLU A 108 -24.69 -3.23 7.09
C GLU A 108 -23.64 -2.11 7.13
N GLU A 109 -23.80 -1.08 6.31
CA GLU A 109 -22.90 0.08 6.33
C GLU A 109 -23.08 0.88 7.62
N LEU A 110 -21.97 1.11 8.32
CA LEU A 110 -21.97 1.85 9.59
C LEU A 110 -22.01 3.37 9.37
N TRP A 111 -21.58 3.81 8.19
CA TRP A 111 -21.50 5.21 7.81
C TRP A 111 -22.01 5.35 6.39
N PRO A 112 -22.97 6.25 6.12
CA PRO A 112 -23.45 6.51 4.77
C PRO A 112 -22.28 6.85 3.84
N GLY A 113 -22.11 6.09 2.76
CA GLY A 113 -21.08 6.35 1.77
C GLY A 113 -19.65 5.92 2.14
N ALA A 114 -19.37 5.41 3.34
CA ALA A 114 -18.00 4.98 3.67
C ALA A 114 -17.52 3.76 2.88
N ALA A 115 -18.45 2.95 2.37
CA ALA A 115 -18.14 1.84 1.46
C ALA A 115 -17.90 2.29 0.00
N SER A 116 -18.09 3.58 -0.29
CA SER A 116 -18.07 4.16 -1.64
C SER A 116 -17.05 5.30 -1.74
N PRO A 117 -16.35 5.50 -2.86
CA PRO A 117 -16.30 4.62 -4.03
C PRO A 117 -15.41 3.41 -3.77
N ALA A 118 -15.56 2.37 -4.59
CA ALA A 118 -14.50 1.38 -4.78
C ALA A 118 -13.20 2.17 -4.98
N ARG A 119 -12.27 2.05 -4.04
CA ARG A 119 -10.96 2.70 -4.13
C ARG A 119 -10.46 2.37 -5.54
N TRP A 120 -10.29 3.39 -6.38
CA TRP A 120 -9.82 3.21 -7.76
C TRP A 120 -8.52 2.42 -7.67
N MET A 121 -8.59 1.12 -7.95
CA MET A 121 -7.40 0.32 -8.08
C MET A 121 -6.77 0.82 -9.37
N PRO A 122 -5.50 1.26 -9.33
CA PRO A 122 -4.76 1.46 -10.56
C PRO A 122 -4.95 0.20 -11.40
N ARG A 123 -5.25 0.37 -12.69
CA ARG A 123 -5.29 -0.75 -13.63
C ARG A 123 -4.03 -1.60 -13.35
N PRO A 124 -4.17 -2.92 -13.06
CA PRO A 124 -3.01 -3.75 -12.77
C PRO A 124 -2.00 -3.53 -13.90
N PRO A 125 -0.71 -3.40 -13.58
CA PRO A 125 0.30 -3.17 -14.61
C PRO A 125 0.12 -4.24 -15.68
N GLU A 126 0.06 -3.82 -16.95
CA GLU A 126 -0.01 -4.76 -18.07
C GLU A 126 1.18 -5.71 -17.93
N VAL A 127 0.89 -6.94 -17.52
CA VAL A 127 1.93 -7.96 -17.37
C VAL A 127 2.44 -8.19 -18.78
N ALA A 128 3.68 -7.78 -19.04
CA ALA A 128 4.33 -8.00 -20.33
C ALA A 128 4.12 -9.46 -20.74
N ALA A 129 3.65 -9.67 -21.98
CA ALA A 129 3.33 -10.99 -22.50
C ALA A 129 4.48 -11.97 -22.24
N ALA A 130 4.19 -13.08 -21.57
CA ALA A 130 5.19 -14.09 -21.25
C ALA A 130 5.88 -14.59 -22.54
N PRO A 131 7.20 -14.83 -22.52
CA PRO A 131 7.92 -15.27 -23.70
C PRO A 131 7.37 -16.62 -24.21
N PRO A 132 7.36 -16.86 -25.54
CA PRO A 132 6.79 -18.05 -26.12
C PRO A 132 7.52 -19.31 -25.64
N ARG A 133 6.77 -20.24 -25.05
CA ARG A 133 7.20 -21.50 -24.41
C ARG A 133 7.88 -22.52 -25.34
N ARG A 134 8.20 -22.17 -26.59
CA ARG A 134 8.60 -23.10 -27.65
C ARG A 134 10.01 -23.68 -27.48
N ARG A 135 10.93 -22.95 -26.83
CA ARG A 135 12.34 -23.37 -26.76
C ARG A 135 12.63 -24.40 -25.66
N THR A 136 11.74 -24.53 -24.67
CA THR A 136 11.97 -25.43 -23.52
C THR A 136 11.55 -26.87 -23.81
N TRP A 137 10.60 -27.10 -24.72
CA TRP A 137 10.09 -28.44 -25.03
C TRP A 137 11.16 -29.35 -25.67
N TRP A 138 11.96 -28.83 -26.61
CA TRP A 138 13.02 -29.60 -27.25
C TRP A 138 14.11 -30.06 -26.27
N LYS A 139 14.45 -29.25 -25.27
CA LYS A 139 15.40 -29.66 -24.22
C LYS A 139 14.85 -30.84 -23.41
N LEU A 140 13.55 -30.83 -23.13
CA LEU A 140 12.88 -31.88 -22.38
C LEU A 140 12.81 -33.18 -23.19
N VAL A 141 12.50 -33.09 -24.49
CA VAL A 141 12.53 -34.23 -25.42
C VAL A 141 13.94 -34.85 -25.49
N LEU A 142 14.98 -34.01 -25.63
CA LEU A 142 16.36 -34.49 -25.72
C LEU A 142 16.82 -35.16 -24.42
N LEU A 143 16.43 -34.61 -23.27
CA LEU A 143 16.76 -35.15 -21.95
C LEU A 143 16.13 -36.55 -21.71
N ILE A 144 14.96 -36.84 -22.31
CA ILE A 144 14.29 -38.13 -22.22
C ILE A 144 14.80 -39.12 -23.30
N ALA A 145 15.03 -38.65 -24.52
CA ALA A 145 15.39 -39.53 -25.64
C ALA A 145 16.78 -40.18 -25.47
N VAL A 146 17.76 -39.43 -24.96
CA VAL A 146 19.15 -39.92 -24.77
C VAL A 146 19.23 -41.15 -23.85
N PRO A 147 18.67 -41.16 -22.62
CA PRO A 147 18.76 -42.33 -21.76
C PRO A 147 18.00 -43.53 -22.32
N LEU A 148 16.86 -43.33 -23.00
CA LEU A 148 16.13 -44.42 -23.64
C LEU A 148 16.93 -45.09 -24.75
N LEU A 149 17.62 -44.31 -25.58
CA LEU A 149 18.52 -44.84 -26.61
C LEU A 149 19.70 -45.60 -26.01
N ALA A 150 20.29 -45.10 -24.92
CA ALA A 150 21.38 -45.78 -24.23
C ALA A 150 20.95 -47.14 -23.65
N VAL A 151 19.81 -47.20 -22.96
CA VAL A 151 19.26 -48.46 -22.43
C VAL A 151 18.90 -49.42 -23.56
N GLY A 152 18.27 -48.94 -24.63
CA GLY A 152 17.95 -49.75 -25.80
C GLY A 152 19.19 -50.34 -26.48
N ALA A 153 20.28 -49.57 -26.59
CA ALA A 153 21.54 -50.04 -27.16
C ALA A 153 22.19 -51.13 -26.29
N VAL A 154 22.20 -50.97 -24.97
CA VAL A 154 22.71 -52.00 -24.03
C VAL A 154 21.89 -53.29 -24.16
N TRP A 155 20.56 -53.18 -24.23
CA TRP A 155 19.67 -54.33 -24.34
C TRP A 155 19.85 -55.08 -25.68
N LEU A 156 19.98 -54.33 -26.78
CA LEU A 156 20.26 -54.91 -28.10
C LEU A 156 21.62 -55.62 -28.13
N LEU A 157 22.65 -55.02 -27.54
CA LEU A 157 23.99 -55.59 -27.46
C LEU A 157 24.00 -56.88 -26.62
N ALA A 158 23.22 -56.93 -25.55
CA ALA A 158 23.04 -58.13 -24.73
C ALA A 158 22.28 -59.26 -25.45
N LEU A 159 21.45 -58.96 -26.45
CA LEU A 159 20.77 -59.97 -27.27
C LEU A 159 21.66 -60.53 -28.40
N LEU A 160 22.70 -59.80 -28.78
CA LEU A 160 23.60 -60.17 -29.88
C LEU A 160 24.86 -60.92 -29.40
N LEU A 161 25.18 -60.87 -28.11
CA LEU A 161 26.25 -61.62 -27.45
C LEU A 161 25.73 -62.95 -26.89
#